data_AF-A0A2Z6R882-F1
#
_entry.id   AF-A0A2Z6R882-F1
#
_cell.length_a   1.000
_cell.length_b   1.000
_cell.length_c   1.000
_cell.angle_alpha   90.00
_cell.angle_beta   90.00
_cell.angle_gamma   90.00
#
_symmetry.space_group_name_H-M   'P 1'
#
loop_
_entity.id
_entity.type
_entity.pdbx_description
1 polymer ?
#
loop_
_entity_poly.entity_id
_entity_poly.type
_entity_poly.pdbx_seq_one_letter_code
_entity_poly.pdbx_strand_id
1 'polypeptide(L)'
;MIVYQHQYVSETALRITKIIYRYQSCWHICDVIFSYQYPSDYITLRLLPSSLPVYKLFIDLYYDDFDTYRNVYHLLEGIYLQFRNMLFHKRKLLKNHFVLGFVPSSGNFNEFIQPFISEMKEFEQGKLMKVNGQDAWVIADLGVVTADLPQGNDMAGVLRHNAMKGCHTRLVSYNSLTDFNQDLQKISRYHYVTNYQFKEILRENGISAKKHLGSQYDLRPQPSILDNLKRDRHLQTLQNVYHSVDQ
;
A
#
# COMPACT_ATOMS: atom_id res chain seq x y z
N MET A 1 -29.94 -38.48 -25.98
CA MET A 1 -28.50 -38.15 -26.04
C MET A 1 -28.40 -36.66 -26.34
N ILE A 2 -28.22 -35.83 -25.30
CA ILE A 2 -28.11 -34.37 -25.45
C ILE A 2 -26.64 -34.06 -25.75
N VAL A 3 -26.37 -33.63 -26.99
CA VAL A 3 -25.04 -33.20 -27.41
C VAL A 3 -24.89 -31.74 -26.99
N TYR A 4 -24.09 -31.48 -25.95
CA TYR A 4 -23.69 -30.12 -25.60
C TYR A 4 -22.71 -29.62 -26.66
N GLN A 5 -23.21 -28.84 -27.63
CA GLN A 5 -22.36 -28.02 -28.48
C GLN A 5 -21.62 -27.01 -27.59
N HIS A 6 -20.33 -27.25 -27.40
CA HIS A 6 -19.45 -26.25 -26.79
C HIS A 6 -19.26 -25.14 -27.81
N GLN A 7 -19.99 -24.04 -27.65
CA GLN A 7 -19.72 -22.82 -28.38
C GLN A 7 -18.30 -22.38 -28.03
N TYR A 8 -17.48 -22.19 -29.06
CA TYR A 8 -16.11 -21.68 -28.92
C TYR A 8 -16.19 -20.21 -28.50
N VAL A 9 -16.15 -19.94 -27.21
CA VAL A 9 -16.10 -18.57 -26.68
C VAL A 9 -14.66 -18.09 -26.78
N SER A 10 -14.41 -17.00 -27.52
CA SER A 10 -13.12 -16.34 -27.57
C SER A 10 -12.63 -16.03 -26.15
N GLU A 11 -11.36 -16.29 -25.82
CA GLU A 11 -10.77 -15.94 -24.51
C GLU A 11 -10.93 -14.44 -24.18
N THR A 12 -10.99 -13.58 -25.20
CA THR A 12 -11.23 -12.14 -25.04
C THR A 12 -12.69 -11.75 -24.77
N ALA A 13 -13.65 -12.69 -24.91
CA ALA A 13 -15.06 -12.46 -24.65
C ALA A 13 -15.50 -12.86 -23.23
N LEU A 14 -14.68 -13.64 -22.52
CA LEU A 14 -14.97 -14.07 -21.15
C LEU A 14 -14.52 -12.98 -20.15
N ARG A 15 -15.50 -12.34 -19.51
CA ARG A 15 -15.26 -11.39 -18.43
C ARG A 15 -15.67 -12.01 -17.10
N ILE A 16 -14.70 -12.20 -16.20
CA ILE A 16 -14.98 -12.58 -14.82
C ILE A 16 -15.63 -11.38 -14.13
N THR A 17 -16.86 -11.54 -13.64
CA THR A 17 -17.61 -10.50 -12.92
C THR A 17 -17.80 -10.83 -11.44
N LYS A 18 -17.65 -12.10 -11.06
CA LYS A 18 -17.82 -12.57 -9.68
C LYS A 18 -16.77 -13.61 -9.37
N ILE A 19 -16.39 -13.67 -8.09
CA ILE A 19 -15.49 -14.68 -7.54
C ILE A 19 -16.20 -15.45 -6.44
N ILE A 20 -15.86 -16.72 -6.32
CA ILE A 20 -16.37 -17.61 -5.28
C ILE A 20 -15.26 -17.78 -4.23
N TYR A 21 -15.60 -17.60 -2.97
CA TYR A 21 -14.69 -17.84 -1.85
C TYR A 21 -15.37 -18.63 -0.75
N ARG A 22 -14.57 -19.23 0.13
CA ARG A 22 -15.06 -20.04 1.25
C ARG A 22 -14.81 -19.31 2.57
N TYR A 23 -15.85 -19.13 3.37
CA TYR A 23 -15.78 -18.54 4.70
C TYR A 23 -16.67 -19.34 5.65
N GLN A 24 -16.13 -19.71 6.82
CA GLN A 24 -16.78 -20.58 7.81
C GLN A 24 -17.45 -21.83 7.19
N SER A 25 -16.71 -22.52 6.32
CA SER A 25 -17.18 -23.72 5.60
C SER A 25 -18.35 -23.52 4.63
N CYS A 26 -18.82 -22.29 4.44
CA CYS A 26 -19.84 -21.91 3.46
C CYS A 26 -19.21 -21.26 2.22
N TRP A 27 -19.82 -21.50 1.05
CA TRP A 27 -19.44 -20.83 -0.19
C TRP A 27 -20.17 -19.50 -0.31
N HIS A 28 -19.41 -18.45 -0.58
CA HIS A 28 -19.90 -17.10 -0.80
C HIS A 28 -19.51 -16.62 -2.19
N ILE A 29 -20.28 -15.68 -2.71
CA ILE A 29 -20.01 -15.04 -3.99
C ILE A 29 -19.86 -13.55 -3.73
N CYS A 30 -18.79 -12.94 -4.24
CA CYS A 30 -18.65 -11.50 -4.28
C CYS A 30 -18.32 -11.03 -5.70
N ASP A 31 -18.56 -9.75 -5.95
CA ASP A 31 -18.17 -9.13 -7.22
C ASP A 31 -16.64 -9.13 -7.35
N VAL A 32 -16.12 -9.35 -8.56
CA VAL A 32 -14.69 -9.38 -8.86
C VAL A 32 -14.00 -8.08 -8.46
N ILE A 33 -14.74 -6.97 -8.38
CA ILE A 33 -14.18 -5.70 -7.87
C ILE A 33 -13.62 -5.89 -6.47
N PHE A 34 -14.22 -6.73 -5.62
CA PHE A 34 -13.77 -7.05 -4.26
C PHE A 34 -12.65 -8.11 -4.23
N SER A 35 -11.95 -8.32 -5.35
CA SER A 35 -10.68 -9.02 -5.36
C SER A 35 -9.54 -8.05 -5.05
N TYR A 36 -8.58 -8.50 -4.25
CA TYR A 36 -7.31 -7.79 -4.16
C TYR A 36 -6.61 -7.90 -5.51
N GLN A 37 -6.37 -6.76 -6.14
CA GLN A 37 -5.47 -6.70 -7.30
C GLN A 37 -4.06 -6.89 -6.76
N TYR A 38 -3.36 -7.89 -7.28
CA TYR A 38 -1.97 -8.10 -6.88
C TYR A 38 -1.16 -6.89 -7.36
N PRO A 39 -0.08 -6.47 -6.66
CA PRO A 39 0.79 -5.40 -7.12
C PRO A 39 1.24 -5.55 -8.59
N SER A 40 1.37 -6.79 -9.09
CA SER A 40 1.66 -7.09 -10.50
C SER A 40 0.58 -6.64 -11.48
N ASP A 41 -0.66 -6.54 -11.03
CA ASP A 41 -1.80 -6.15 -11.86
C ASP A 41 -1.81 -4.64 -12.13
N TYR A 42 -1.10 -3.85 -11.30
CA TYR A 42 -0.80 -2.44 -11.55
C TYR A 42 0.42 -2.25 -12.47
N ILE A 43 1.23 -3.28 -12.66
CA ILE A 43 2.42 -3.22 -13.52
C ILE A 43 1.97 -3.48 -14.95
N THR A 44 1.71 -2.42 -15.70
CA THR A 44 1.67 -2.52 -17.16
C THR A 44 3.06 -2.96 -17.63
N LEU A 45 3.20 -4.22 -18.03
CA LEU A 45 4.42 -4.74 -18.62
C LEU A 45 4.68 -3.96 -19.92
N ARG A 46 5.55 -2.94 -19.87
CA ARG A 46 6.11 -2.37 -21.11
C ARG A 46 6.90 -3.47 -21.81
N LEU A 47 6.91 -3.42 -23.14
CA LEU A 47 7.82 -4.24 -23.94
C LEU A 47 9.23 -3.97 -23.44
N LEU A 48 9.80 -4.97 -22.76
CA LEU A 48 11.15 -4.90 -22.23
C LEU A 48 12.12 -4.78 -23.41
N PRO A 49 13.20 -4.01 -23.28
CA PRO A 49 14.28 -4.04 -24.26
C PRO A 49 14.75 -5.50 -24.37
N SER A 50 14.55 -6.11 -25.54
CA SER A 50 14.72 -7.57 -25.74
C SER A 50 16.17 -8.05 -25.59
N SER A 51 17.14 -7.13 -25.56
CA SER A 51 18.57 -7.44 -25.55
C SER A 51 19.30 -7.20 -24.23
N LEU A 52 18.67 -6.56 -23.24
CA LEU A 52 19.34 -6.19 -21.98
C LEU A 52 18.88 -7.07 -20.81
N PRO A 53 19.78 -7.39 -19.86
CA PRO A 53 19.38 -8.01 -18.60
C PRO A 53 18.44 -7.06 -17.83
N VAL A 54 17.38 -7.63 -17.28
CA VAL A 54 16.36 -6.86 -16.54
C VAL A 54 16.44 -7.21 -15.07
N TYR A 55 16.67 -6.21 -14.23
CA TYR A 55 16.64 -6.35 -12.77
C TYR A 55 15.41 -5.69 -12.19
N LYS A 56 14.74 -6.39 -11.26
CA LYS A 56 13.59 -5.86 -10.52
C LYS A 56 13.96 -5.70 -9.05
N LEU A 57 13.81 -4.49 -8.54
CA LEU A 57 14.06 -4.14 -7.15
C LEU A 57 12.74 -3.83 -6.45
N PHE A 58 12.61 -4.33 -5.23
CA PHE A 58 11.52 -4.00 -4.32
C PHE A 58 12.13 -3.28 -3.12
N ILE A 59 11.65 -2.08 -2.85
CA ILE A 59 12.16 -1.23 -1.79
C ILE A 59 11.09 -1.14 -0.70
N ASP A 60 11.37 -1.71 0.47
CA ASP A 60 10.52 -1.52 1.65
C ASP A 60 10.90 -0.19 2.33
N LEU A 61 9.91 0.55 2.81
CA LEU A 61 10.07 1.82 3.51
C LEU A 61 9.62 1.65 4.96
N TYR A 62 10.42 2.12 5.89
CA TYR A 62 10.10 2.17 7.31
C TYR A 62 10.00 3.63 7.73
N TYR A 63 8.98 3.95 8.51
CA TYR A 63 8.73 5.29 9.03
C TYR A 63 8.39 5.20 10.51
N ASP A 64 9.20 5.85 11.33
CA ASP A 64 9.17 5.73 12.78
C ASP A 64 9.45 7.07 13.45
N ASP A 65 8.78 7.35 14.57
CA ASP A 65 8.96 8.58 15.33
C ASP A 65 9.85 8.32 16.54
N PHE A 66 10.93 9.10 16.66
CA PHE A 66 11.86 8.99 17.78
C PHE A 66 11.77 10.22 18.69
N ASP A 67 11.72 9.97 20.00
CA ASP A 67 12.04 10.97 20.99
C ASP A 67 13.54 11.27 20.92
N THR A 68 13.91 12.44 20.39
CA THR A 68 15.32 12.84 20.23
C THR A 68 16.09 12.87 21.54
N TYR A 69 15.42 13.21 22.64
CA TYR A 69 15.96 13.21 23.99
C TYR A 69 14.85 12.88 24.99
N ARG A 70 15.19 12.19 26.07
CA ARG A 70 14.26 11.75 27.15
C ARG A 70 13.37 12.86 27.75
N ASN A 71 13.72 14.13 27.53
CA ASN A 71 13.08 15.32 28.09
C ASN A 71 12.78 16.44 27.07
N VAL A 72 12.87 16.21 25.76
CA VAL A 72 12.60 17.25 24.73
C VAL A 72 11.29 16.95 24.01
N TYR A 73 10.41 17.96 23.92
CA TYR A 73 9.05 17.90 23.34
C TYR A 73 9.00 17.84 21.80
N HIS A 74 10.07 17.41 21.14
CA HIS A 74 10.18 17.42 19.69
C HIS A 74 10.52 16.03 19.16
N LEU A 75 9.50 15.38 18.59
CA LEU A 75 9.63 14.14 17.84
C LEU A 75 10.49 14.38 16.60
N LEU A 76 11.35 13.42 16.27
CA LEU A 76 12.10 13.36 15.02
C LEU A 76 11.68 12.10 14.28
N GLU A 77 11.21 12.27 13.07
CA GLU A 77 10.66 11.16 12.30
C GLU A 77 11.76 10.58 11.41
N GLY A 78 12.16 9.34 11.66
CA GLY A 78 13.18 8.64 10.89
C GLY A 78 12.57 7.85 9.74
N ILE A 79 13.17 7.96 8.56
CA ILE A 79 12.75 7.22 7.37
C ILE A 79 13.91 6.34 6.91
N TYR A 80 13.62 5.05 6.78
CA TYR A 80 14.59 4.03 6.41
C TYR A 80 14.11 3.22 5.21
N LEU A 81 15.06 2.75 4.42
CA LEU A 81 14.83 1.92 3.25
C LEU A 81 15.51 0.56 3.42
N GLN A 82 14.89 -0.48 2.86
CA GLN A 82 15.46 -1.81 2.81
C GLN A 82 15.15 -2.47 1.46
N PHE A 83 16.14 -3.10 0.84
CA PHE A 83 15.89 -3.89 -0.36
C PHE A 83 15.26 -5.24 0.01
N ARG A 84 14.00 -5.43 -0.38
CA ARG A 84 13.24 -6.65 -0.12
C ARG A 84 13.76 -7.86 -0.88
N ASN A 85 14.49 -7.64 -1.98
CA ASN A 85 15.15 -8.72 -2.73
C ASN A 85 16.22 -9.47 -1.92
N MET A 86 16.68 -8.91 -0.79
CA MET A 86 17.63 -9.60 0.08
C MET A 86 16.97 -10.77 0.82
N LEU A 87 17.74 -11.86 1.00
CA LEU A 87 17.33 -12.98 1.85
C LEU A 87 16.97 -12.49 3.26
N PHE A 88 15.98 -13.12 3.88
CA PHE A 88 15.45 -12.70 5.19
C PHE A 88 16.52 -12.52 6.27
N HIS A 89 17.48 -13.46 6.38
CA HIS A 89 18.57 -13.35 7.35
C HIS A 89 19.52 -12.17 7.05
N LYS A 90 19.64 -11.74 5.79
CA LYS A 90 20.40 -10.52 5.42
C LYS A 90 19.59 -9.28 5.77
N ARG A 91 18.27 -9.28 5.55
CA ARG A 91 17.40 -8.16 5.94
C ARG A 91 17.46 -7.86 7.43
N LYS A 92 17.66 -8.86 8.29
CA LYS A 92 17.84 -8.63 9.74
C LYS A 92 19.12 -7.87 10.14
N LEU A 93 20.10 -7.74 9.24
CA LEU A 93 21.36 -7.08 9.56
C LEU A 93 21.21 -5.56 9.46
N LEU A 94 21.63 -4.82 10.48
CA LEU A 94 21.54 -3.35 10.52
C LEU A 94 22.20 -2.68 9.31
N LYS A 95 23.33 -3.22 8.82
CA LYS A 95 24.02 -2.71 7.62
C LYS A 95 23.20 -2.74 6.32
N ASN A 96 22.08 -3.46 6.32
CA ASN A 96 21.16 -3.60 5.19
C ASN A 96 19.87 -2.78 5.38
N HIS A 97 19.85 -1.89 6.38
CA HIS A 97 18.86 -0.83 6.53
C HIS A 97 19.54 0.50 6.23
N PHE A 98 19.01 1.23 5.27
CA PHE A 98 19.58 2.47 4.78
C PHE A 98 18.76 3.63 5.31
N VAL A 99 19.41 4.61 5.95
CA VAL A 99 18.75 5.83 6.39
C VAL A 99 18.52 6.72 5.17
N LEU A 100 17.25 7.04 4.86
CA LEU A 100 16.92 8.03 3.85
C LEU A 100 17.09 9.44 4.44
N GLY A 101 16.65 9.63 5.67
CA GLY A 101 16.89 10.84 6.45
C GLY A 101 15.91 10.98 7.61
N PHE A 102 15.91 12.17 8.19
CA PHE A 102 15.09 12.51 9.35
C PHE A 102 14.28 13.78 9.08
N VAL A 103 12.99 13.74 9.44
CA VAL A 103 12.09 14.90 9.37
C VAL A 103 12.05 15.55 10.74
N PRO A 104 12.51 16.81 10.89
CA PRO A 104 12.42 17.52 12.16
C PRO A 104 10.96 17.77 12.56
N SER A 105 10.68 18.03 13.83
CA SER A 105 9.32 18.22 14.36
C SER A 105 8.50 19.33 13.68
N SER A 106 9.18 20.32 13.08
CA SER A 106 8.56 21.41 12.31
C SER A 106 8.55 21.15 10.80
N GLY A 107 9.12 20.03 10.37
CA GLY A 107 9.21 19.62 8.97
C GLY A 107 7.93 18.95 8.51
N ASN A 108 7.76 18.90 7.19
CA ASN A 108 6.64 18.23 6.57
C ASN A 108 7.11 16.95 5.88
N PHE A 109 6.62 15.79 6.32
CA PHE A 109 6.94 14.49 5.72
C PHE A 109 6.74 14.48 4.20
N ASN A 110 5.61 15.05 3.71
CA ASN A 110 5.32 15.06 2.28
C ASN A 110 6.37 15.85 1.51
N GLU A 111 6.79 17.01 2.01
CA GLU A 111 7.86 17.81 1.39
C GLU A 111 9.20 17.05 1.39
N PHE A 112 9.53 16.42 2.52
CA PHE A 112 10.77 15.65 2.67
C PHE A 112 10.84 14.48 1.68
N ILE A 113 9.76 13.71 1.52
CA ILE A 113 9.77 12.50 0.70
C ILE A 113 9.56 12.76 -0.80
N GLN A 114 9.18 13.99 -1.21
CA GLN A 114 8.95 14.32 -2.64
C GLN A 114 10.09 13.91 -3.58
N PRO A 115 11.39 14.15 -3.26
CA PRO A 115 12.48 13.75 -4.15
C PRO A 115 12.52 12.24 -4.35
N PHE A 116 12.36 11.47 -3.26
CA PHE A 116 12.29 10.00 -3.32
C PHE A 116 11.13 9.52 -4.21
N ILE A 117 9.94 10.12 -4.08
CA ILE A 117 8.78 9.76 -4.91
C ILE A 117 9.05 10.07 -6.39
N SER A 118 9.71 11.18 -6.67
CA SER A 118 10.06 11.58 -8.04
C SER A 118 11.03 10.60 -8.67
N GLU A 119 12.07 10.18 -7.95
CA GLU A 119 13.01 9.15 -8.41
C GLU A 119 12.34 7.78 -8.58
N MET A 120 11.52 7.35 -7.60
CA MET A 120 10.79 6.08 -7.68
C MET A 120 9.88 6.02 -8.91
N LYS A 121 9.21 7.13 -9.29
CA LYS A 121 8.41 7.18 -10.52
C LYS A 121 9.22 6.93 -11.80
N GLU A 122 10.50 7.31 -11.84
CA GLU A 122 11.38 6.96 -12.95
C GLU A 122 11.69 5.45 -12.91
N PHE A 123 12.01 4.93 -11.73
CA PHE A 123 12.31 3.50 -11.55
C PHE A 123 11.12 2.58 -11.84
N GLU A 124 9.88 2.98 -11.54
CA GLU A 124 8.66 2.24 -11.86
C GLU A 124 8.40 2.12 -13.37
N GLN A 125 9.04 2.97 -14.17
CA GLN A 125 9.04 2.92 -15.63
C GLN A 125 10.23 2.14 -16.19
N GLY A 126 11.25 1.92 -15.36
CA GLY A 126 12.53 1.34 -15.72
C GLY A 126 13.56 2.38 -16.16
N LYS A 127 14.80 2.17 -15.74
CA LYS A 127 15.95 3.04 -16.02
C LYS A 127 17.13 2.21 -16.49
N LEU A 128 17.82 2.69 -17.52
CA LEU A 128 19.09 2.09 -17.97
C LEU A 128 20.18 2.41 -16.94
N MET A 129 20.85 1.38 -16.43
CA MET A 129 21.90 1.51 -15.42
C MET A 129 23.05 0.55 -15.71
N LYS A 130 24.26 0.92 -15.26
CA LYS A 130 25.40 -0.01 -15.25
C LYS A 130 25.38 -0.84 -13.98
N VAL A 131 25.20 -2.14 -14.12
CA VAL A 131 25.28 -3.12 -13.03
C VAL A 131 26.49 -4.01 -13.30
N ASN A 132 27.48 -3.98 -12.40
CA ASN A 132 28.75 -4.70 -12.56
C ASN A 132 29.45 -4.43 -13.90
N GLY A 133 29.37 -3.20 -14.41
CA GLY A 133 29.98 -2.80 -15.68
C GLY A 133 29.19 -3.16 -16.94
N GLN A 134 28.05 -3.85 -16.82
CA GLN A 134 27.16 -4.17 -17.92
C GLN A 134 25.93 -3.29 -17.90
N ASP A 135 25.47 -2.85 -19.08
CA ASP A 135 24.22 -2.12 -19.21
C ASP A 135 23.05 -3.05 -18.89
N ALA A 136 22.16 -2.59 -18.02
CA ALA A 136 21.01 -3.34 -17.55
C ALA A 136 19.79 -2.43 -17.44
N TRP A 137 18.62 -3.01 -17.65
CA TRP A 137 17.35 -2.34 -17.44
C TRP A 137 16.87 -2.59 -16.01
N VAL A 138 16.89 -1.56 -15.17
CA VAL A 138 16.51 -1.68 -13.75
C VAL A 138 15.14 -1.09 -13.53
N ILE A 139 14.23 -1.88 -12.98
CA ILE A 139 12.90 -1.46 -12.55
C ILE A 139 12.88 -1.54 -11.03
N ALA A 140 12.37 -0.52 -10.35
CA ALA A 140 12.16 -0.56 -8.91
C ALA A 140 10.76 -0.08 -8.54
N ASP A 141 10.12 -0.83 -7.64
CA ASP A 141 8.79 -0.52 -7.12
C ASP A 141 8.85 -0.46 -5.58
N LEU A 142 7.93 0.32 -4.99
CA LEU A 142 7.74 0.33 -3.55
C LEU A 142 7.14 -1.00 -3.09
N GLY A 143 7.83 -1.67 -2.18
CA GLY A 143 7.43 -2.92 -1.56
C GLY A 143 6.39 -2.69 -0.48
N VAL A 144 6.78 -2.80 0.79
CA VAL A 144 5.91 -2.55 1.94
C VAL A 144 6.37 -1.31 2.69
N VAL A 145 5.40 -0.54 3.15
CA VAL A 145 5.56 0.55 4.11
C VAL A 145 5.26 -0.01 5.49
N THR A 146 6.23 0.05 6.40
CA THR A 146 6.05 -0.36 7.79
C THR A 146 6.16 0.86 8.68
N ALA A 147 5.16 1.06 9.53
CA ALA A 147 5.15 2.15 10.47
C ALA A 147 4.32 1.76 11.70
N ASP A 148 4.46 2.54 12.77
CA ASP A 148 3.58 2.43 13.93
C ASP A 148 2.15 2.84 13.57
N LEU A 149 1.18 2.48 14.42
CA LEU A 149 -0.24 2.54 14.06
C LEU A 149 -0.71 3.93 13.58
N PRO A 150 -0.38 5.07 14.24
CA PRO A 150 -0.78 6.39 13.75
C PRO A 150 -0.19 6.74 12.38
N GLN A 151 1.12 6.51 12.21
CA GLN A 151 1.87 6.82 10.99
C GLN A 151 1.46 5.89 9.86
N GLY A 152 1.22 4.61 10.14
CA GLY A 152 0.68 3.62 9.21
C GLY A 152 -0.70 4.03 8.69
N ASN A 153 -1.59 4.53 9.55
CA ASN A 153 -2.86 5.09 9.09
C ASN A 153 -2.67 6.32 8.21
N ASP A 154 -1.75 7.21 8.59
CA ASP A 154 -1.40 8.39 7.79
C ASP A 154 -0.85 7.98 6.41
N MET A 155 -0.04 6.92 6.34
CA MET A 155 0.51 6.32 5.12
C MET A 155 -0.55 5.58 4.30
N ALA A 156 -1.58 5.01 4.90
CA ALA A 156 -2.71 4.40 4.19
C ALA A 156 -3.80 5.41 3.77
N GLY A 157 -3.71 6.66 4.25
CA GLY A 157 -4.73 7.70 4.03
C GLY A 157 -6.01 7.47 4.86
N VAL A 158 -5.94 6.66 5.92
CA VAL A 158 -7.08 6.35 6.80
C VAL A 158 -7.01 7.24 8.03
N LEU A 159 -8.15 7.57 8.63
CA LEU A 159 -8.14 8.28 9.91
C LEU A 159 -7.44 7.45 11.01
N ARG A 160 -6.94 8.12 12.05
CA ARG A 160 -6.22 7.45 13.15
C ARG A 160 -7.14 6.49 13.93
N HIS A 161 -6.54 5.64 14.75
CA HIS A 161 -7.20 4.56 15.48
C HIS A 161 -8.42 4.98 16.33
N ASN A 162 -8.51 6.25 16.73
CA ASN A 162 -9.65 6.80 17.47
C ASN A 162 -10.92 7.04 16.61
N ALA A 163 -10.82 6.89 15.28
CA ALA A 163 -11.97 6.98 14.39
C ALA A 163 -12.89 5.76 14.51
N MET A 164 -14.17 5.93 14.14
CA MET A 164 -15.17 4.87 14.19
C MET A 164 -14.73 3.62 13.43
N LYS A 165 -14.05 3.78 12.28
CA LYS A 165 -13.41 2.67 11.56
C LYS A 165 -11.92 2.94 11.34
N GLY A 166 -11.16 3.12 12.42
CA GLY A 166 -9.72 3.45 12.37
C GLY A 166 -8.77 2.36 11.85
N CYS A 167 -9.25 1.16 11.49
CA CYS A 167 -8.41 0.12 10.90
C CYS A 167 -8.11 0.45 9.42
N HIS A 168 -6.83 0.48 9.03
CA HIS A 168 -6.47 0.76 7.64
C HIS A 168 -6.64 -0.43 6.69
N THR A 169 -6.73 -1.66 7.19
CA THR A 169 -6.97 -2.84 6.33
C THR A 169 -8.46 -3.20 6.25
N ARG A 170 -9.29 -2.77 7.22
CA ARG A 170 -10.69 -3.22 7.37
C ARG A 170 -11.63 -2.07 7.73
N LEU A 171 -12.87 -2.14 7.25
CA LEU A 171 -14.03 -1.30 7.55
C LEU A 171 -14.79 -1.79 8.79
N VAL A 172 -14.07 -2.25 9.82
CA VAL A 172 -14.67 -2.69 11.09
C VAL A 172 -14.94 -1.47 11.97
N SER A 173 -16.13 -1.42 12.57
CA SER A 173 -16.47 -0.41 13.57
C SER A 173 -15.78 -0.71 14.89
N TYR A 174 -15.41 0.34 15.62
CA TYR A 174 -14.90 0.26 17.00
C TYR A 174 -15.76 -0.66 17.89
N ASN A 175 -17.09 -0.58 17.74
CA ASN A 175 -18.04 -1.37 18.52
C ASN A 175 -18.05 -2.87 18.17
N SER A 176 -17.36 -3.27 17.10
CA SER A 176 -17.38 -4.63 16.57
C SER A 176 -15.97 -5.21 16.42
N LEU A 177 -14.95 -4.61 17.06
CA LEU A 177 -13.57 -5.09 17.01
C LEU A 177 -13.39 -6.48 17.64
N THR A 178 -14.26 -6.85 18.59
CA THR A 178 -14.23 -8.15 19.30
C THR A 178 -15.11 -9.22 18.66
N ASP A 179 -15.78 -8.91 17.54
CA ASP A 179 -16.61 -9.88 16.83
C ASP A 179 -15.77 -10.68 15.82
N PHE A 180 -15.48 -11.92 16.20
CA PHE A 180 -14.69 -12.86 15.39
C PHE A 180 -15.47 -13.51 14.25
N ASN A 181 -16.79 -13.28 14.15
CA ASN A 181 -17.65 -13.87 13.12
C ASN A 181 -17.81 -12.99 11.88
N GLN A 182 -16.99 -11.95 11.74
CA GLN A 182 -17.05 -11.06 10.59
C GLN A 182 -16.40 -11.69 9.36
N ASP A 183 -17.13 -11.60 8.24
CA ASP A 183 -16.63 -11.99 6.94
C ASP A 183 -15.56 -11.00 6.47
N LEU A 184 -14.29 -11.41 6.63
CA LEU A 184 -13.12 -10.60 6.36
C LEU A 184 -13.12 -10.00 4.94
N GLN A 185 -13.59 -10.73 3.93
CA GLN A 185 -13.63 -10.20 2.57
C GLN A 185 -14.64 -9.06 2.45
N LYS A 186 -15.83 -9.20 3.04
CA LYS A 186 -16.85 -8.15 2.99
C LYS A 186 -16.44 -6.89 3.73
N ILE A 187 -15.70 -7.02 4.83
CA ILE A 187 -15.29 -5.89 5.64
C ILE A 187 -13.93 -5.31 5.25
N SER A 188 -13.23 -5.86 4.25
CA SER A 188 -11.93 -5.34 3.86
C SER A 188 -12.01 -3.93 3.28
N ARG A 189 -10.98 -3.11 3.52
CA ARG A 189 -10.76 -1.89 2.74
C ARG A 189 -10.09 -2.25 1.43
N TYR A 190 -10.74 -1.89 0.34
CA TYR A 190 -10.24 -2.13 -1.00
C TYR A 190 -9.69 -0.85 -1.62
N HIS A 191 -8.50 -0.94 -2.21
CA HIS A 191 -7.79 0.21 -2.75
C HIS A 191 -8.63 0.98 -3.78
N TYR A 192 -9.29 0.30 -4.71
CA TYR A 192 -10.13 0.93 -5.74
C TYR A 192 -11.36 1.66 -5.16
N VAL A 193 -11.99 1.12 -4.10
CA VAL A 193 -13.11 1.78 -3.39
C VAL A 193 -12.61 3.08 -2.79
N THR A 194 -11.49 3.00 -2.05
CA THR A 194 -10.91 4.19 -1.45
C THR A 194 -10.41 5.19 -2.50
N ASN A 195 -9.94 4.75 -3.67
CA ASN A 195 -9.59 5.65 -4.78
C ASN A 195 -10.82 6.43 -5.29
N TYR A 196 -11.98 5.77 -5.39
CA TYR A 196 -13.22 6.45 -5.76
C TYR A 196 -13.62 7.46 -4.67
N GLN A 197 -13.60 7.06 -3.40
CA GLN A 197 -13.91 7.93 -2.26
C GLN A 197 -12.97 9.14 -2.19
N PHE A 198 -11.66 8.95 -2.39
CA PHE A 198 -10.71 10.07 -2.47
C PHE A 198 -11.02 11.01 -3.63
N LYS A 199 -11.44 10.50 -4.80
CA LYS A 199 -11.86 11.37 -5.91
C LYS A 199 -13.06 12.23 -5.52
N GLU A 200 -14.04 11.69 -4.79
CA GLU A 200 -15.16 12.47 -4.27
C GLU A 200 -14.71 13.51 -3.25
N ILE A 201 -13.91 13.11 -2.25
CA ILE A 201 -13.30 14.04 -1.28
C ILE A 201 -12.55 15.17 -1.99
N LEU A 202 -11.75 14.88 -3.00
CA LEU A 202 -10.94 15.89 -3.68
C LEU A 202 -11.77 16.88 -4.50
N ARG A 203 -12.98 16.49 -4.96
CA ARG A 203 -13.93 17.35 -5.68
C ARG A 203 -14.65 18.35 -4.78
N GLU A 204 -14.71 18.09 -3.47
CA GLU A 204 -15.35 19.00 -2.53
C GLU A 204 -14.64 20.36 -2.44
N ASN A 205 -15.43 21.41 -2.29
CA ASN A 205 -14.93 22.77 -2.23
C ASN A 205 -14.57 23.15 -0.78
N GLY A 206 -13.28 23.42 -0.56
CA GLY A 206 -12.77 23.89 0.71
C GLY A 206 -12.41 22.79 1.70
N ILE A 207 -11.46 23.10 2.60
CA ILE A 207 -10.85 22.13 3.52
C ILE A 207 -11.89 21.52 4.48
N SER A 208 -12.90 22.30 4.89
CA SER A 208 -13.95 21.83 5.81
C SER A 208 -14.81 20.74 5.18
N ALA A 209 -15.29 20.94 3.94
CA ALA A 209 -16.09 19.96 3.22
C ALA A 209 -15.30 18.66 2.98
N LYS A 210 -14.02 18.77 2.61
CA LYS A 210 -13.11 17.62 2.48
C LYS A 210 -12.95 16.84 3.77
N LYS A 211 -12.79 17.53 4.90
CA LYS A 211 -12.69 16.90 6.23
C LYS A 211 -13.99 16.21 6.63
N HIS A 212 -15.13 16.84 6.37
CA HIS A 212 -16.45 16.28 6.66
C HIS A 212 -16.68 15.00 5.85
N LEU A 213 -16.55 15.05 4.53
CA LEU A 213 -16.74 13.89 3.66
C LEU A 213 -15.68 12.80 3.93
N GLY A 214 -14.42 13.19 4.14
CA GLY A 214 -13.36 12.26 4.56
C GLY A 214 -13.72 11.52 5.84
N SER A 215 -14.26 12.21 6.84
CA SER A 215 -14.70 11.59 8.09
C SER A 215 -15.84 10.59 7.89
N GLN A 216 -16.77 10.85 6.96
CA GLN A 216 -17.83 9.89 6.62
C GLN A 216 -17.30 8.60 5.99
N TYR A 217 -16.17 8.68 5.28
CA TYR A 217 -15.48 7.52 4.70
C TYR A 217 -14.40 6.93 5.62
N ASP A 218 -14.20 7.51 6.81
CA ASP A 218 -13.07 7.22 7.70
C ASP A 218 -11.70 7.38 7.00
N LEU A 219 -11.62 8.30 6.05
CA LEU A 219 -10.43 8.63 5.26
C LEU A 219 -9.93 10.04 5.58
N ARG A 220 -8.64 10.27 5.34
CA ARG A 220 -8.04 11.59 5.43
C ARG A 220 -8.57 12.50 4.31
N PRO A 221 -8.50 13.84 4.46
CA PRO A 221 -8.91 14.78 3.41
C PRO A 221 -8.06 14.72 2.14
N GLN A 222 -6.89 14.10 2.24
CA GLN A 222 -5.93 13.91 1.15
C GLN A 222 -5.40 12.47 1.22
N PRO A 223 -5.18 11.82 0.08
CA PRO A 223 -4.49 10.53 0.03
C PRO A 223 -3.04 10.68 0.51
N SER A 224 -2.39 9.55 0.78
CA SER A 224 -0.97 9.55 1.11
C SER A 224 -0.16 9.98 -0.11
N ILE A 225 0.92 10.73 0.12
CA ILE A 225 1.88 11.07 -0.93
C ILE A 225 2.46 9.82 -1.62
N LEU A 226 2.56 8.71 -0.90
CA LEU A 226 3.03 7.44 -1.43
C LEU A 226 2.07 6.84 -2.47
N ASP A 227 0.81 7.28 -2.52
CA ASP A 227 -0.18 6.85 -3.53
C ASP A 227 0.10 7.43 -4.93
N ASN A 228 1.12 8.29 -5.04
CA ASN A 228 1.69 8.69 -6.32
C ASN A 228 2.53 7.58 -6.96
N LEU A 229 2.86 6.52 -6.21
CA LEU A 229 3.56 5.32 -6.66
C LEU A 229 2.56 4.19 -6.92
N LYS A 230 2.97 3.18 -7.71
CA LYS A 230 2.21 1.96 -7.98
C LYS A 230 2.20 1.07 -6.73
N ARG A 231 1.17 1.24 -5.89
CA ARG A 231 0.97 0.43 -4.70
C ARG A 231 -0.50 0.27 -4.31
N ASP A 232 -0.83 -0.82 -3.62
CA ASP A 232 -2.04 -0.97 -2.83
C ASP A 232 -1.80 -0.47 -1.40
N ARG A 233 -2.33 0.71 -1.09
CA ARG A 233 -2.21 1.37 0.21
C ARG A 233 -2.64 0.52 1.43
N HIS A 234 -3.57 -0.43 1.28
CA HIS A 234 -4.13 -1.19 2.42
C HIS A 234 -3.43 -2.53 2.61
N LEU A 235 -2.85 -3.10 1.54
CA LEU A 235 -2.06 -4.33 1.59
C LEU A 235 -0.56 -4.07 1.81
N GLN A 236 -0.05 -2.98 1.26
CA GLN A 236 1.37 -2.63 1.31
C GLN A 236 1.70 -1.64 2.43
N THR A 237 0.77 -1.40 3.35
CA THR A 237 1.03 -0.70 4.61
C THR A 237 0.83 -1.68 5.75
N LEU A 238 1.94 -2.13 6.36
CA LEU A 238 1.91 -3.04 7.50
C LEU A 238 2.09 -2.25 8.79
N GLN A 239 1.43 -2.72 9.84
CA GLN A 239 1.76 -2.31 11.20
C GLN A 239 3.13 -2.88 11.58
N ASN A 240 3.88 -2.09 12.35
CA ASN A 240 5.14 -2.53 12.92
C ASN A 240 4.97 -3.85 13.70
N VAL A 241 5.66 -4.89 13.25
CA VAL A 241 5.53 -6.27 13.76
C VAL A 241 5.94 -6.38 15.23
N TYR A 242 6.73 -5.44 15.75
CA TYR A 242 7.10 -5.40 17.17
C TYR A 242 5.89 -5.23 18.12
N HIS A 243 4.73 -4.77 17.63
CA HIS A 243 3.49 -4.75 18.40
C HIS A 243 2.61 -6.00 18.24
N SER A 244 2.97 -6.93 17.36
CA SER A 244 2.22 -8.16 17.10
C SER A 244 2.74 -9.39 17.87
N VAL A 245 3.67 -9.19 18.80
CA VAL A 245 4.19 -10.24 19.69
C VAL A 245 3.52 -10.24 21.07
N ASP A 246 2.67 -9.24 21.36
CA ASP A 246 1.94 -9.09 22.63
C ASP A 246 0.41 -9.15 22.42
N GLN A 247 -0.08 -10.16 21.68
CA GLN A 247 -1.50 -10.56 21.68
C GLN A 247 -1.65 -12.07 21.83
#